data_AF-A0A9W9PFR4-F1
#
_entry.id   AF-A0A9W9PFR4-F1
#
_cell.length_a   1.000
_cell.length_b   1.000
_cell.length_c   1.000
_cell.angle_alpha   90.00
_cell.angle_beta   90.00
_cell.angle_gamma   90.00
#
_symmetry.space_group_name_H-M   'P 1'
#
loop_
_entity.id
_entity.type
_entity.pdbx_description
1 polymer ?
#
loop_
_entity_poly.entity_id
_entity_poly.type
_entity_poly.pdbx_seq_one_letter_code
_entity_poly.pdbx_strand_id
1 'polypeptide(L)'
;MAEQLTLQARSTYRALLRELPRRSLSTPSPLHQRLRQVFRSQGQTASTTAPDASQPASSAMPFSIPTTTEDLSLRIQEAEQLAKYARAQRSYCALLERYNPGMNLNDEERIRLTARRVGMDLPELYEDEGQKSPK
;
A
#
# COMPACT_ATOMS: atom_id res chain seq x y z
N MET A 1 3.10 -27.18 -13.69
CA MET A 1 2.43 -26.48 -12.57
C MET A 1 3.35 -25.46 -11.90
N ALA A 2 4.57 -25.82 -11.49
CA ALA A 2 5.51 -24.87 -10.86
C ALA A 2 5.79 -23.62 -11.71
N GLU A 3 6.04 -23.77 -13.01
CA GLU A 3 6.28 -22.62 -13.91
C GLU A 3 5.10 -21.64 -13.97
N GLN A 4 3.87 -22.14 -14.02
CA GLN A 4 2.65 -21.31 -14.04
C GLN A 4 2.54 -20.47 -12.77
N LEU A 5 2.83 -21.07 -11.59
CA LEU A 5 2.86 -20.35 -10.32
C LEU A 5 3.93 -19.25 -10.32
N THR A 6 5.12 -19.48 -10.90
CA THR A 6 6.13 -18.42 -11.01
C THR A 6 5.70 -17.28 -11.93
N LEU A 7 5.01 -17.57 -13.04
CA LEU A 7 4.46 -16.55 -13.94
C LEU A 7 3.35 -15.74 -13.27
N GLN A 8 2.47 -16.40 -12.53
CA GLN A 8 1.43 -15.75 -11.72
C GLN A 8 2.04 -14.89 -10.61
N ALA A 9 3.02 -15.39 -9.86
CA ALA A 9 3.71 -14.61 -8.83
C ALA A 9 4.36 -13.34 -9.41
N ARG A 10 4.96 -13.43 -10.62
CA ARG A 10 5.56 -12.27 -11.29
C ARG A 10 4.51 -11.28 -11.79
N SER A 11 3.34 -11.74 -12.23
CA SER A 11 2.26 -10.86 -12.71
C SER A 11 1.58 -10.14 -11.54
N THR A 12 1.28 -10.83 -10.44
CA THR A 12 0.69 -10.24 -9.21
C THR A 12 1.66 -9.25 -8.56
N TYR A 13 2.95 -9.59 -8.49
CA TYR A 13 3.99 -8.65 -8.03
C TYR A 13 4.00 -7.35 -8.84
N ARG A 14 3.93 -7.44 -10.16
CA ARG A 14 3.86 -6.25 -11.04
C ARG A 14 2.57 -5.47 -10.87
N ALA A 15 1.44 -6.14 -10.61
CA ALA A 15 0.17 -5.49 -10.32
C ALA A 15 0.27 -4.66 -9.04
N LEU A 16 0.78 -5.24 -7.94
CA LEU A 16 1.01 -4.53 -6.67
C LEU A 16 1.92 -3.31 -6.84
N LEU A 17 3.03 -3.46 -7.56
CA LEU A 17 3.95 -2.35 -7.81
C LEU A 17 3.32 -1.20 -8.63
N ARG A 18 2.31 -1.47 -9.45
CA ARG A 18 1.60 -0.42 -10.22
C ARG A 18 0.63 0.37 -9.36
N GLU A 19 0.04 -0.28 -8.35
CA GLU A 19 -0.94 0.37 -7.47
C GLU A 19 -0.25 1.28 -6.44
N LEU A 20 1.01 1.00 -6.08
CA LEU A 20 1.82 1.90 -5.27
C LEU A 20 1.95 3.29 -5.92
N PRO A 21 1.89 4.39 -5.15
CA PRO A 21 2.15 5.73 -5.65
C PRO A 21 3.45 5.76 -6.46
N ARG A 22 3.35 6.06 -7.75
CA ARG A 22 4.50 6.10 -8.65
C ARG A 22 5.42 7.21 -8.19
N ARG A 23 6.50 6.84 -7.51
CA ARG A 23 7.60 7.78 -7.27
C ARG A 23 8.30 7.95 -8.60
N SER A 24 8.28 9.15 -9.17
CA SER A 24 9.06 9.51 -10.36
C SER A 24 10.54 9.61 -9.98
N LEU A 25 11.14 8.48 -9.60
CA LEU A 25 12.57 8.40 -9.37
C LEU A 25 13.20 7.90 -10.67
N SER A 26 14.06 8.73 -11.25
CA SER A 26 14.84 8.40 -12.45
C SER A 26 15.72 7.16 -12.23
N THR A 27 16.14 6.92 -10.99
CA THR A 27 16.90 5.75 -10.56
C THR A 27 16.06 4.86 -9.62
N PRO A 28 16.05 3.53 -9.80
CA PRO A 28 15.39 2.62 -8.88
C PRO A 28 16.04 2.75 -7.49
N SER A 29 15.23 2.71 -6.42
CA SER A 29 15.76 2.86 -5.06
C SER A 29 16.80 1.75 -4.75
N PRO A 30 17.78 2.03 -3.87
CA PRO A 30 18.75 1.02 -3.43
C PRO A 30 18.07 -0.24 -2.86
N LEU A 31 16.92 -0.08 -2.21
CA LEU A 31 16.07 -1.16 -1.74
C LEU A 31 15.53 -2.01 -2.90
N HIS A 32 15.03 -1.36 -3.96
CA HIS A 32 14.57 -2.07 -5.17
C HIS A 32 15.69 -2.89 -5.83
N GLN A 33 16.91 -2.36 -5.86
CA GLN A 33 18.08 -3.09 -6.36
C GLN A 33 18.39 -4.32 -5.48
N ARG A 34 18.38 -4.15 -4.15
CA ARG A 34 18.63 -5.23 -3.18
C ARG A 34 17.58 -6.34 -3.26
N LEU A 35 16.29 -5.99 -3.31
CA LEU A 35 15.21 -6.98 -3.49
C LEU A 35 15.38 -7.74 -4.81
N ARG A 36 15.69 -7.03 -5.90
CA ARG A 36 15.90 -7.66 -7.21
C ARG A 36 17.07 -8.64 -7.20
N GLN A 37 18.13 -8.36 -6.45
CA GLN A 37 19.26 -9.29 -6.26
C GLN A 37 18.84 -10.53 -5.47
N VAL A 38 18.11 -10.36 -4.35
CA VAL A 38 17.63 -11.48 -3.50
C VAL A 38 16.72 -12.43 -4.29
N PHE A 39 15.79 -11.89 -5.07
CA PHE A 39 14.91 -12.72 -5.91
C PHE A 39 15.65 -13.40 -7.07
N ARG A 40 16.74 -12.81 -7.55
CA ARG A 40 17.58 -13.41 -8.61
C ARG A 40 18.50 -14.50 -8.04
N SER A 41 18.99 -14.35 -6.81
CA SER A 41 19.84 -15.34 -6.13
C SER A 41 19.07 -16.58 -5.67
N GLN A 42 17.79 -16.45 -5.27
CA GLN A 42 16.97 -17.61 -4.91
C GLN A 42 16.72 -18.58 -6.08
N GLY A 43 16.80 -18.11 -7.34
CA GLY A 43 16.74 -19.00 -8.50
C GLY A 43 18.00 -19.86 -8.70
N GLN A 44 19.11 -19.52 -8.02
CA GLN A 44 20.42 -20.16 -8.17
C GLN A 44 20.72 -21.19 -7.07
N THR A 45 20.00 -21.16 -5.94
CA THR A 45 20.18 -22.13 -4.84
C THR A 45 19.51 -23.48 -5.09
N ALA A 46 18.82 -23.68 -6.21
CA ALA A 46 18.21 -24.96 -6.57
C ALA A 46 19.19 -25.98 -7.16
N SER A 47 20.44 -25.60 -7.47
CA SER A 47 21.42 -26.50 -8.11
C SER A 47 22.55 -27.01 -7.20
N THR A 48 22.59 -26.62 -5.92
CA THR A 48 23.60 -27.19 -5.01
C THR A 48 23.07 -27.23 -3.57
N THR A 49 23.26 -28.38 -2.93
CA THR A 49 23.07 -28.71 -1.51
C THR A 49 21.69 -29.20 -1.10
N ALA A 50 21.66 -30.50 -0.77
CA ALA A 50 20.58 -31.20 -0.09
C ALA A 50 20.18 -30.52 1.24
N PRO A 51 18.92 -30.58 1.66
CA PRO A 51 18.49 -30.01 2.93
C PRO A 51 18.73 -31.01 4.07
N ASP A 52 19.57 -30.62 5.03
CA ASP A 52 19.58 -31.19 6.38
C ASP A 52 18.32 -30.69 7.11
N ALA A 53 17.50 -31.63 7.58
CA ALA A 53 16.11 -31.43 8.00
C ALA A 53 15.95 -31.21 9.51
N SER A 54 16.79 -30.37 10.11
CA SER A 54 16.82 -30.23 11.57
C SER A 54 16.93 -28.78 12.03
N GLN A 55 15.88 -27.97 11.83
CA GLN A 55 15.61 -26.80 12.69
C GLN A 55 14.19 -26.22 12.46
N PRO A 56 13.27 -26.30 13.45
CA PRO A 56 11.99 -25.61 13.41
C PRO A 56 12.17 -24.18 13.96
N ALA A 57 12.57 -23.24 13.11
CA ALA A 57 12.58 -21.83 13.46
C ALA A 57 11.16 -21.23 13.31
N SER A 58 10.45 -21.16 14.44
CA SER A 58 9.42 -20.19 14.80
C SER A 58 8.56 -19.61 13.66
N SER A 59 7.38 -20.19 13.44
CA SER A 59 6.38 -19.82 12.42
C SER A 59 5.60 -18.50 12.67
N ALA A 60 6.14 -17.56 13.45
CA ALA A 60 5.40 -16.39 13.92
C ALA A 60 5.82 -15.05 13.28
N MET A 61 6.22 -15.05 12.01
CA MET A 61 6.45 -13.79 11.27
C MET A 61 5.47 -13.69 10.08
N PRO A 62 4.86 -12.52 9.83
CA PRO A 62 3.91 -12.31 8.72
C PRO A 62 4.56 -12.40 7.33
N PHE A 63 5.87 -12.65 7.27
CA PHE A 63 6.67 -12.74 6.04
C PHE A 63 7.55 -14.00 6.05
N SER A 64 6.99 -15.15 6.39
CA SER A 64 7.68 -16.43 6.23
C SER A 64 7.74 -16.79 4.74
N ILE A 65 8.91 -17.27 4.29
CA ILE A 65 9.09 -17.78 2.93
C ILE A 65 8.30 -19.09 2.84
N PRO A 66 7.33 -19.22 1.92
CA PRO A 66 6.55 -20.44 1.79
C PRO A 66 7.48 -21.59 1.37
N THR A 67 7.49 -22.65 2.17
CA THR A 67 8.33 -23.83 1.93
C THR A 67 7.59 -24.89 1.11
N THR A 68 6.26 -24.86 1.10
CA THR A 68 5.43 -25.78 0.31
C THR A 68 4.83 -25.10 -0.92
N THR A 69 4.47 -25.91 -1.92
CA THR A 69 3.81 -25.44 -3.16
C THR A 69 2.39 -24.96 -2.91
N GLU A 70 1.70 -25.54 -1.93
CA GLU A 70 0.34 -25.15 -1.55
C GLU A 70 0.36 -23.78 -0.87
N ASP A 71 1.28 -23.56 0.07
CA ASP A 71 1.48 -22.25 0.69
C ASP A 71 1.81 -21.16 -0.34
N LEU A 72 2.63 -21.48 -1.35
CA LEU A 72 2.91 -20.58 -2.46
C LEU A 72 1.63 -20.17 -3.21
N SER A 73 0.73 -21.12 -3.47
CA SER A 73 -0.53 -20.84 -4.17
C SER A 73 -1.46 -19.94 -3.36
N LEU A 74 -1.58 -20.17 -2.05
CA LEU A 74 -2.35 -19.34 -1.13
C LEU A 74 -1.78 -17.92 -1.08
N ARG A 75 -0.45 -17.78 -0.96
CA ARG A 75 0.23 -16.47 -0.98
C ARG A 75 0.00 -15.71 -2.29
N ILE A 76 -0.03 -16.39 -3.43
CA ILE A 76 -0.33 -15.76 -4.71
C ILE A 76 -1.78 -15.24 -4.75
N GLN A 77 -2.74 -16.01 -4.24
CA GLN A 77 -4.14 -15.60 -4.14
C GLN A 77 -4.34 -14.40 -3.21
N GLU A 78 -3.73 -14.42 -2.03
CA GLU A 78 -3.71 -13.29 -1.09
C GLU A 78 -3.15 -12.03 -1.76
N ALA A 79 -2.02 -12.15 -2.46
CA ALA A 79 -1.41 -11.03 -3.18
C ALA A 79 -2.32 -10.48 -4.29
N GLU A 80 -3.08 -11.34 -4.97
CA GLU A 80 -4.05 -10.93 -5.98
C GLU A 80 -5.23 -10.16 -5.37
N GLN A 81 -5.75 -10.63 -4.22
CA GLN A 81 -6.80 -9.94 -3.47
C GLN A 81 -6.33 -8.55 -3.03
N LEU A 82 -5.10 -8.44 -2.51
CA LEU A 82 -4.50 -7.16 -2.14
C LEU A 82 -4.34 -6.22 -3.34
N ALA A 83 -3.93 -6.74 -4.50
CA ALA A 83 -3.82 -5.93 -5.71
C ALA A 83 -5.18 -5.36 -6.16
N LYS A 84 -6.25 -6.16 -6.05
CA LYS A 84 -7.63 -5.71 -6.32
C LYS A 84 -8.07 -4.64 -5.33
N TYR A 85 -7.81 -4.85 -4.04
CA TYR A 85 -8.12 -3.88 -3.00
C TYR A 85 -7.39 -2.55 -3.20
N ALA A 86 -6.08 -2.57 -3.50
CA ALA A 86 -5.28 -1.37 -3.72
C ALA A 86 -5.80 -0.54 -4.91
N ARG A 87 -6.22 -1.20 -5.99
CA ARG A 87 -6.87 -0.55 -7.13
C ARG A 87 -8.19 0.12 -6.73
N ALA A 88 -9.02 -0.61 -5.98
CA ALA A 88 -10.29 -0.09 -5.50
C ALA A 88 -10.07 1.13 -4.59
N GLN A 89 -9.09 1.07 -3.68
CA GLN A 89 -8.72 2.18 -2.80
C GLN A 89 -8.33 3.44 -3.58
N ARG A 90 -7.53 3.30 -4.64
CA ARG A 90 -7.18 4.42 -5.52
C ARG A 90 -8.43 5.04 -6.16
N SER A 91 -9.35 4.21 -6.67
CA SER A 91 -10.59 4.70 -7.27
C SER A 91 -11.50 5.37 -6.23
N TYR A 92 -11.56 4.84 -5.01
CA TYR A 92 -12.32 5.39 -3.90
C TYR A 92 -11.80 6.77 -3.51
N CYS A 93 -10.48 6.93 -3.31
CA CYS A 93 -9.87 8.23 -3.04
C CYS A 93 -10.22 9.25 -4.13
N ALA A 94 -10.09 8.87 -5.40
CA ALA A 94 -10.40 9.77 -6.53
C ALA A 94 -11.88 10.17 -6.59
N LEU A 95 -12.80 9.25 -6.29
CA LEU A 95 -14.23 9.55 -6.20
C LEU A 95 -14.54 10.46 -5.02
N LEU A 96 -13.92 10.20 -3.87
CA LEU A 96 -14.11 11.00 -2.66
C LEU A 96 -13.67 12.45 -2.90
N GLU A 97 -12.50 12.67 -3.50
CA GLU A 97 -12.01 14.00 -3.84
C GLU A 97 -12.95 14.74 -4.82
N ARG A 98 -13.54 14.01 -5.78
CA ARG A 98 -14.40 14.60 -6.81
C ARG A 98 -15.79 14.97 -6.30
N TYR A 99 -16.39 14.09 -5.50
CA TYR A 99 -17.78 14.24 -5.06
C TYR A 99 -17.90 14.85 -3.66
N ASN A 100 -16.82 14.83 -2.86
CA ASN A 100 -16.76 15.46 -1.55
C ASN A 100 -15.51 16.36 -1.40
N PRO A 101 -15.38 17.42 -2.23
CA PRO A 101 -14.22 18.32 -2.17
C PRO A 101 -14.17 19.14 -0.87
N GLY A 102 -15.28 19.24 -0.14
CA GLY A 102 -15.38 19.95 1.13
C GLY A 102 -15.12 19.10 2.37
N MET A 103 -14.76 17.82 2.23
CA MET A 103 -14.60 16.92 3.38
C MET A 103 -13.53 17.40 4.37
N ASN A 104 -12.47 18.04 3.87
CA ASN A 104 -11.37 18.53 4.70
C ASN A 104 -11.59 19.97 5.19
N LEU A 105 -12.72 20.60 4.86
CA LEU A 105 -13.00 21.99 5.18
C LEU A 105 -13.88 22.04 6.44
N ASN A 106 -13.41 22.74 7.48
CA ASN A 106 -14.21 22.91 8.70
C ASN A 106 -15.48 23.73 8.38
N ASP A 107 -16.55 23.51 9.17
CA ASP A 107 -17.82 24.20 8.93
C ASP A 107 -17.69 25.73 8.99
N GLU A 108 -16.83 26.25 9.87
CA GLU A 108 -16.53 27.68 9.97
C GLU A 108 -15.89 28.24 8.68
N GLU A 109 -14.93 27.51 8.11
CA GLU A 109 -14.26 27.90 6.87
C GLU A 109 -15.21 27.82 5.68
N ARG A 110 -16.12 26.84 5.66
CA ARG A 110 -17.23 26.77 4.70
C ARG A 110 -18.13 27.98 4.77
N ILE A 111 -18.54 28.40 5.98
CA ILE A 111 -19.42 29.55 6.17
C ILE A 111 -18.67 30.83 5.72
N ARG A 112 -17.40 31.01 6.11
CA ARG A 112 -16.57 32.16 5.69
C ARG A 112 -16.43 32.24 4.16
N LEU A 113 -16.11 31.14 3.48
CA LEU A 113 -15.97 31.12 2.01
C LEU A 113 -17.31 31.37 1.31
N THR A 114 -18.41 30.86 1.85
CA THR A 114 -19.76 31.10 1.30
C THR A 114 -20.17 32.56 1.48
N ALA A 115 -19.87 33.16 2.64
CA ALA A 115 -20.09 34.58 2.90
C ALA A 115 -19.27 35.44 1.92
N ARG A 116 -17.98 35.14 1.73
CA ARG A 116 -17.14 35.85 0.77
C ARG A 116 -17.65 35.73 -0.66
N ARG A 117 -18.23 34.60 -1.02
CA ARG A 117 -18.85 34.39 -2.35
C ARG A 117 -19.99 35.37 -2.63
N VAL A 118 -20.68 35.86 -1.59
CA VAL A 118 -21.73 36.89 -1.70
C VAL A 118 -21.24 38.31 -1.38
N GLY A 119 -19.92 38.50 -1.20
CA GLY A 119 -19.32 39.79 -0.88
C GLY A 119 -19.47 40.20 0.59
N MET A 120 -19.73 39.24 1.49
CA MET A 120 -19.86 39.47 2.93
C MET A 120 -18.67 38.84 3.66
N ASP A 121 -18.04 39.59 4.57
CA ASP A 121 -17.00 39.04 5.45
C ASP A 121 -17.61 38.67 6.80
N LEU A 122 -17.43 37.40 7.19
CA LEU A 122 -17.94 36.89 8.46
C LEU A 122 -16.96 37.26 9.60
N PRO A 123 -17.44 37.87 10.69
CA PRO A 123 -16.61 38.15 11.88
C PRO A 123 -16.01 36.88 12.47
N GLU A 124 -14.91 37.02 13.23
CA GLU A 124 -14.40 35.92 14.05
C GLU A 124 -15.47 35.52 15.07
N LEU A 125 -15.80 34.22 15.08
CA LEU A 125 -16.70 33.65 16.08
C LEU A 125 -15.96 33.68 17.43
N TYR A 126 -16.68 34.04 18.49
CA TYR A 126 -16.16 34.00 19.84
C TYR A 126 -15.90 32.53 20.21
N GLU A 127 -14.64 32.14 20.35
CA GLU A 127 -14.28 30.84 20.92
C GLU A 127 -14.53 30.89 22.43
N ASP A 128 -15.49 30.11 22.94
CA ASP A 128 -15.67 29.96 24.38
C ASP A 128 -14.37 29.38 24.98
N GLU A 129 -13.76 30.11 25.93
CA GLU A 129 -12.50 29.80 26.62
C GLU A 129 -12.48 28.41 27.34
N GLY A 130 -13.56 27.64 27.26
CA GLY A 130 -13.67 26.27 27.80
C GLY A 130 -13.09 25.16 26.92
N GLN A 131 -12.69 25.42 25.66
CA GLN A 131 -12.14 24.40 24.75
C GLN A 131 -10.65 24.58 24.38
N LYS A 132 -9.87 25.34 25.17
CA LYS A 132 -8.40 25.33 25.02
C LYS A 132 -7.83 23.97 25.41
N SER A 133 -7.48 23.16 24.40
CA SER A 133 -6.60 22.00 24.60
C SER A 133 -5.23 22.49 25.10
N PRO A 134 -4.63 21.87 26.12
CA PRO A 134 -3.34 22.30 26.66
C PRO A 134 -2.23 22.13 25.61
N LYS A 135 -1.34 23.13 25.56
CA LYS A 135 -0.15 23.22 24.70
C LYS A 135 0.84 22.07 24.93
#